data_AF-A0A8S2XH67-F1
#
_entry.id   AF-A0A8S2XH67-F1
#
_cell.length_a   1.000
_cell.length_b   1.000
_cell.length_c   1.000
_cell.angle_alpha   90.00
_cell.angle_beta   90.00
_cell.angle_gamma   90.00
#
_symmetry.space_group_name_H-M   'P 1'
#
loop_
_entity.id
_entity.type
_entity.pdbx_description
1 polymer ?
#
loop_
_entity_poly.entity_id
_entity_poly.type
_entity_poly.pdbx_seq_one_letter_code
_entity_poly.pdbx_strand_id
1 'polypeptide(L)'
;VHELELSKRALEDSLNNIDSDKRRLKADDTFDKQFPREFADVPSALQDSLKRLLTKRPKLKQTKTVDEFNPYTARQMRLLELEFDKIQADADSFTNAPPSIVRNIWERFVDFRKRRGELERDLRLQEQEELVIKNLKNIRETELTRKNMEFEQIQNLLTASKDARIDDTFDLYVQIVLKQGQIEMEAQPADLSPDQYRNTDVELVNRHEIEDLNKAIIESANLKIRHMEKTKGVVNELQSMKWEKEKLTFEITDLKQRAQDITFLKVTRNVQEYLACRDDTIFESHKQRELQMLEATIEKMKQRFEDQKHIKENEIHKLQHNNLSIANVTLAVDEALQNANVNLYERKNIIDQRIVEQSKVEQQDRIQQVVRRRRLVDLAKAQAQEVAYLRAEVERLRMKTFPALVQIEH
;
A
#
# COMPACT_ATOMS: atom_id res chain seq x y z
N VAL A 1 21.58 7.85 -38.46
CA VAL A 1 20.35 8.05 -37.66
C VAL A 1 19.43 6.85 -37.80
N HIS A 2 18.75 6.65 -38.93
CA HIS A 2 17.80 5.55 -39.12
C HIS A 2 18.29 4.14 -38.72
N GLU A 3 19.51 3.75 -39.13
CA GLU A 3 20.10 2.46 -38.75
C GLU A 3 20.35 2.31 -37.23
N LEU A 4 20.69 3.41 -36.55
CA LEU A 4 20.86 3.44 -35.09
C LEU A 4 19.50 3.33 -34.37
N GLU A 5 18.43 3.92 -34.94
CA GLU A 5 17.06 3.78 -34.43
C GLU A 5 16.54 2.34 -34.61
N LEU A 6 16.81 1.71 -35.75
CA LEU A 6 16.51 0.29 -36.00
C LEU A 6 17.29 -0.61 -35.03
N SER A 7 18.59 -0.36 -34.85
CA SER A 7 19.42 -1.08 -33.89
C SER A 7 18.95 -0.88 -32.45
N LYS A 8 18.48 0.31 -32.07
CA LYS A 8 17.89 0.58 -30.75
C LYS A 8 16.61 -0.23 -30.54
N ARG A 9 15.68 -0.22 -31.51
CA ARG A 9 14.44 -1.00 -31.43
C ARG A 9 14.70 -2.49 -31.30
N ALA A 10 15.63 -3.03 -32.09
CA ALA A 10 16.02 -4.45 -31.98
C ALA A 10 16.60 -4.81 -30.60
N LEU A 11 17.33 -3.90 -29.94
CA LEU A 11 17.81 -4.08 -28.56
C LEU A 11 16.66 -3.96 -27.54
N GLU A 12 15.66 -3.11 -27.77
CA GLU A 12 14.44 -3.02 -26.95
C GLU A 12 13.59 -4.29 -27.05
N ASP A 13 13.38 -4.82 -28.25
CA ASP A 13 12.67 -6.09 -28.47
C ASP A 13 13.42 -7.27 -27.84
N SER A 14 14.76 -7.29 -27.94
CA SER A 14 15.60 -8.30 -27.27
C SER A 14 15.49 -8.23 -25.74
N LEU A 15 15.44 -7.02 -25.18
CA LEU A 15 15.24 -6.82 -23.73
C LEU A 15 13.85 -7.28 -23.27
N ASN A 16 12.81 -7.00 -24.06
CA ASN A 16 11.44 -7.46 -23.78
C ASN A 16 11.33 -9.00 -23.79
N ASN A 17 12.05 -9.66 -24.71
CA ASN A 17 12.10 -11.13 -24.76
C ASN A 17 12.76 -11.72 -23.50
N ILE A 18 13.92 -11.20 -23.10
CA ILE A 18 14.61 -11.59 -21.85
C ILE A 18 13.71 -11.36 -20.64
N ASP A 19 13.04 -10.21 -20.53
CA ASP A 19 12.07 -9.95 -19.46
C ASP A 19 10.93 -10.97 -19.43
N SER A 20 10.49 -11.46 -20.60
CA SER A 20 9.44 -12.48 -20.70
C SER A 20 9.93 -13.85 -20.24
N ASP A 21 11.14 -14.25 -20.60
CA ASP A 21 11.73 -15.54 -20.22
C ASP A 21 12.16 -15.56 -18.75
N LYS A 22 12.68 -14.45 -18.22
CA LYS A 22 12.89 -14.29 -16.77
C LYS A 22 11.60 -14.38 -15.97
N ARG A 23 10.46 -13.89 -16.49
CA ARG A 23 9.15 -14.08 -15.84
C ARG A 23 8.70 -15.53 -15.85
N ARG A 24 8.96 -16.29 -16.92
CA ARG A 24 8.71 -17.74 -16.99
C ARG A 24 9.54 -18.50 -15.96
N LEU A 25 10.87 -18.32 -15.99
CA LEU A 25 11.79 -18.95 -15.06
C LEU A 25 11.48 -18.62 -13.59
N LYS A 26 11.05 -17.38 -13.28
CA LYS A 26 10.58 -17.01 -11.92
C LYS A 26 9.21 -17.57 -11.55
N ALA A 27 8.34 -17.87 -12.52
CA ALA A 27 7.09 -18.58 -12.26
C ALA A 27 7.32 -20.08 -12.00
N ASP A 28 8.35 -20.65 -12.63
CA ASP A 28 8.79 -22.03 -12.42
C ASP A 28 9.58 -22.23 -11.12
N ASP A 29 10.10 -21.15 -10.50
CA ASP A 29 10.70 -21.15 -9.15
C ASP A 29 9.66 -21.40 -8.06
N THR A 30 9.19 -22.65 -8.03
CA THR A 30 8.27 -23.20 -7.05
C THR A 30 8.93 -24.26 -6.18
N PHE A 31 10.26 -24.43 -6.29
CA PHE A 31 11.03 -25.43 -5.54
C PHE A 31 10.79 -25.37 -4.03
N ASP A 32 10.71 -24.17 -3.42
CA ASP A 32 10.42 -24.05 -1.99
C ASP A 32 8.98 -24.50 -1.59
N LYS A 33 8.05 -24.54 -2.55
CA LYS A 33 6.67 -25.08 -2.38
C LYS A 33 6.59 -26.57 -2.75
N GLN A 34 7.45 -27.04 -3.65
CA GLN A 34 7.54 -28.45 -4.08
C GLN A 34 8.29 -29.29 -3.05
N PHE A 35 9.32 -28.75 -2.38
CA PHE A 35 10.15 -29.47 -1.41
C PHE A 35 9.35 -30.22 -0.31
N PRO A 36 8.35 -29.62 0.38
CA PRO A 36 7.54 -30.36 1.36
C PRO A 36 6.65 -31.45 0.76
N ARG A 37 6.36 -31.38 -0.55
CA ARG A 37 5.56 -32.38 -1.28
C ARG A 37 6.43 -33.54 -1.76
N GLU A 38 7.64 -33.27 -2.24
CA GLU A 38 8.58 -34.29 -2.72
C GLU A 38 9.24 -35.12 -1.60
N PHE A 39 9.26 -34.63 -0.36
CA PHE A 39 9.82 -35.34 0.79
C PHE A 39 8.78 -35.66 1.88
N ALA A 40 7.49 -35.71 1.53
CA ALA A 40 6.39 -36.01 2.46
C ALA A 40 6.46 -37.42 3.10
N ASP A 41 7.19 -38.34 2.47
CA ASP A 41 7.53 -39.69 2.92
C ASP A 41 8.66 -39.72 3.97
N VAL A 42 9.38 -38.62 4.17
CA VAL A 42 10.52 -38.49 5.08
C VAL A 42 10.08 -37.88 6.43
N PRO A 43 10.54 -38.38 7.59
CA PRO A 43 10.27 -37.78 8.89
C PRO A 43 10.70 -36.30 8.98
N SER A 44 9.88 -35.46 9.63
CA SER A 44 10.06 -33.99 9.70
C SER A 44 11.47 -33.54 10.14
N ALA A 45 12.08 -34.18 11.13
CA ALA A 45 13.45 -33.85 11.58
C ALA A 45 14.53 -34.08 10.49
N LEU A 46 14.30 -35.02 9.57
CA LEU A 46 15.17 -35.27 8.42
C LEU A 46 14.85 -34.32 7.27
N GLN A 47 13.58 -33.96 7.06
CA GLN A 47 13.21 -32.90 6.10
C GLN A 47 13.89 -31.56 6.44
N ASP A 48 13.89 -31.16 7.72
CA ASP A 48 14.58 -29.94 8.17
C ASP A 48 16.10 -30.03 7.97
N SER A 49 16.68 -31.21 8.16
CA SER A 49 18.10 -31.46 7.93
C SER A 49 18.47 -31.33 6.43
N LEU A 50 17.65 -31.90 5.54
CA LEU A 50 17.77 -31.74 4.09
C LEU A 50 17.56 -30.29 3.64
N LYS A 51 16.58 -29.57 4.22
CA LYS A 51 16.32 -28.15 3.93
C LYS A 51 17.49 -27.24 4.34
N ARG A 52 18.18 -27.57 5.44
CA ARG A 52 19.44 -26.93 5.85
C ARG A 52 20.60 -27.22 4.91
N LEU A 53 20.62 -28.39 4.25
CA LEU A 53 21.63 -28.73 3.23
C LEU A 53 21.32 -28.07 1.88
N LEU A 54 20.05 -27.87 1.54
CA LEU A 54 19.62 -27.14 0.34
C LEU A 54 19.95 -25.64 0.42
N THR A 55 19.83 -25.05 1.60
CA THR A 55 20.16 -23.64 1.86
C THR A 55 21.67 -23.38 2.06
N LYS A 56 22.44 -24.39 2.48
CA LYS A 56 23.92 -24.32 2.56
C LYS A 56 24.56 -24.52 1.19
N ARG A 57 24.64 -23.43 0.42
CA ARG A 57 25.39 -23.40 -0.86
C ARG A 57 26.89 -23.62 -0.63
N PRO A 58 27.58 -24.41 -1.48
CA PRO A 58 29.03 -24.30 -1.60
C PRO A 58 29.39 -22.88 -2.08
N LYS A 59 30.32 -22.22 -1.41
CA LYS A 59 30.77 -20.87 -1.80
C LYS A 59 32.14 -20.97 -2.45
N LEU A 60 32.25 -20.53 -3.70
CA LEU A 60 33.55 -20.16 -4.27
C LEU A 60 34.19 -19.09 -3.38
N LYS A 61 35.49 -19.23 -3.10
CA LYS A 61 36.26 -18.14 -2.48
C LYS A 61 36.23 -16.97 -3.45
N GLN A 62 35.89 -15.77 -2.96
CA GLN A 62 35.68 -14.59 -3.81
C GLN A 62 36.91 -14.30 -4.68
N THR A 63 36.84 -14.65 -5.97
CA THR A 63 37.71 -14.09 -6.99
C THR A 63 37.25 -12.69 -7.30
N LYS A 64 38.22 -11.77 -7.42
CA LYS A 64 37.97 -10.32 -7.53
C LYS A 64 37.08 -9.98 -8.74
N THR A 65 36.42 -8.82 -8.62
CA THR A 65 35.63 -8.13 -9.66
C THR A 65 36.07 -8.47 -11.07
N VAL A 66 35.18 -9.16 -11.79
CA VAL A 66 35.33 -9.48 -13.21
C VAL A 66 35.25 -8.18 -14.01
N ASP A 67 36.23 -7.94 -14.86
CA ASP A 67 36.32 -6.72 -15.67
C ASP A 67 35.40 -6.86 -16.90
N GLU A 68 34.33 -6.07 -16.94
CA GLU A 68 33.22 -6.20 -17.90
C GLU A 68 33.64 -5.93 -19.36
N PHE A 69 34.78 -5.27 -19.58
CA PHE A 69 35.32 -4.94 -20.91
C PHE A 69 36.40 -5.90 -21.43
N ASN A 70 36.79 -6.92 -20.65
CA ASN A 70 37.87 -7.82 -21.05
C ASN A 70 37.34 -9.00 -21.91
N PRO A 71 37.79 -9.19 -23.17
CA PRO A 71 37.33 -10.31 -24.03
C PRO A 71 37.69 -11.70 -23.48
N TYR A 72 38.60 -11.81 -22.51
CA TYR A 72 38.92 -13.07 -21.83
C TYR A 72 38.03 -13.37 -20.61
N THR A 73 37.14 -12.44 -20.21
CA THR A 73 36.19 -12.61 -19.11
C THR A 73 35.31 -13.85 -19.28
N ALA A 74 34.78 -14.09 -20.49
CA ALA A 74 33.97 -15.27 -20.78
C ALA A 74 34.72 -16.60 -20.52
N ARG A 75 36.03 -16.63 -20.76
CA ARG A 75 36.88 -17.81 -20.49
C ARG A 75 37.13 -17.99 -18.98
N GLN A 76 37.33 -16.89 -18.24
CA GLN A 76 37.49 -16.95 -16.78
C GLN A 76 36.20 -17.37 -16.08
N MET A 77 35.06 -16.82 -16.49
CA MET A 77 33.73 -17.22 -15.99
C MET A 77 33.48 -18.72 -16.20
N ARG A 78 33.72 -19.24 -17.40
CA ARG A 78 33.56 -20.68 -17.70
C ARG A 78 34.49 -21.58 -16.87
N LEU A 79 35.68 -21.11 -16.50
CA LEU A 79 36.58 -21.85 -15.61
C LEU A 79 36.06 -21.87 -14.15
N LEU A 80 35.53 -20.75 -13.66
CA LEU A 80 34.92 -20.66 -12.32
C LEU A 80 33.66 -21.51 -12.20
N GLU A 81 32.87 -21.63 -13.27
CA GLU A 81 31.73 -22.56 -13.36
C GLU A 81 32.19 -24.02 -13.29
N LEU A 82 33.22 -24.41 -14.07
CA LEU A 82 33.81 -25.75 -14.01
C LEU A 82 34.42 -26.10 -12.65
N GLU A 83 34.85 -25.11 -11.86
CA GLU A 83 35.26 -25.30 -10.46
C GLU A 83 34.05 -25.43 -9.53
N PHE A 84 32.99 -24.66 -9.75
CA PHE A 84 31.74 -24.76 -8.99
C PHE A 84 31.08 -26.14 -9.15
N ASP A 85 30.98 -26.63 -10.39
CA ASP A 85 30.36 -27.92 -10.71
C ASP A 85 31.09 -29.09 -10.01
N LYS A 86 32.43 -29.01 -9.90
CA LYS A 86 33.24 -30.00 -9.15
C LYS A 86 32.96 -29.94 -7.65
N ILE A 87 32.95 -28.73 -7.07
CA ILE A 87 32.67 -28.54 -5.64
C ILE A 87 31.24 -29.00 -5.31
N GLN A 88 30.29 -28.81 -6.22
CA GLN A 88 28.91 -29.29 -6.07
C GLN A 88 28.83 -30.83 -6.20
N ALA A 89 29.55 -31.44 -7.14
CA ALA A 89 29.63 -32.90 -7.27
C ALA A 89 30.23 -33.57 -6.02
N ASP A 90 31.29 -32.99 -5.45
CA ASP A 90 31.85 -33.46 -4.17
C ASP A 90 30.81 -33.33 -3.04
N ALA A 91 30.03 -32.24 -3.01
CA ALA A 91 28.96 -32.03 -2.04
C ALA A 91 27.71 -32.92 -2.26
N ASP A 92 27.51 -33.44 -3.48
CA ASP A 92 26.47 -34.43 -3.84
C ASP A 92 26.86 -35.87 -3.43
N SER A 93 28.12 -36.13 -3.11
CA SER A 93 28.58 -37.45 -2.65
C SER A 93 27.81 -37.95 -1.42
N PHE A 94 27.42 -39.23 -1.44
CA PHE A 94 26.74 -39.90 -0.30
C PHE A 94 27.59 -39.91 0.99
N THR A 95 28.90 -39.68 0.91
CA THR A 95 29.75 -39.48 2.10
C THR A 95 29.36 -38.27 2.93
N ASN A 96 28.64 -37.31 2.34
CA ASN A 96 28.15 -36.10 3.00
C ASN A 96 26.67 -36.20 3.43
N ALA A 97 26.04 -37.38 3.27
CA ALA A 97 24.67 -37.61 3.71
C ALA A 97 24.59 -37.72 5.25
N PRO A 98 23.55 -37.16 5.90
CA PRO A 98 23.29 -37.38 7.33
C PRO A 98 23.18 -38.88 7.67
N PRO A 99 23.65 -39.32 8.86
CA PRO A 99 23.82 -40.74 9.22
C PRO A 99 22.53 -41.56 9.41
N SER A 100 21.39 -41.01 8.99
CA SER A 100 20.05 -41.58 9.11
C SER A 100 19.25 -41.54 7.79
N ILE A 101 19.89 -41.17 6.67
CA ILE A 101 19.25 -41.07 5.34
C ILE A 101 19.63 -42.25 4.45
N VAL A 102 18.62 -42.89 3.86
CA VAL A 102 18.77 -43.98 2.89
C VAL A 102 19.24 -43.44 1.54
N ARG A 103 20.11 -44.18 0.83
CA ARG A 103 20.69 -43.79 -0.47
C ARG A 103 19.66 -43.25 -1.47
N ASN A 104 18.53 -43.95 -1.66
CA ASN A 104 17.49 -43.54 -2.62
C ASN A 104 16.87 -42.17 -2.31
N ILE A 105 16.78 -41.79 -1.01
CA ILE A 105 16.28 -40.47 -0.58
C ILE A 105 17.34 -39.39 -0.82
N TRP A 106 18.62 -39.73 -0.64
CA TRP A 106 19.74 -38.84 -0.95
C TRP A 106 19.87 -38.57 -2.45
N GLU A 107 19.74 -39.60 -3.30
CA GLU A 107 19.75 -39.47 -4.76
C GLU A 107 18.61 -38.55 -5.23
N ARG A 108 17.38 -38.74 -4.72
CA ARG A 108 16.25 -37.84 -5.00
C ARG A 108 16.49 -36.40 -4.54
N PHE A 109 17.18 -36.20 -3.42
CA PHE A 109 17.59 -34.88 -2.92
C PHE A 109 18.67 -34.22 -3.79
N VAL A 110 19.64 -35.00 -4.26
CA VAL A 110 20.68 -34.53 -5.20
C VAL A 110 20.06 -34.10 -6.53
N ASP A 111 19.12 -34.87 -7.08
CA ASP A 111 18.42 -34.52 -8.32
C ASP A 111 17.54 -33.28 -8.16
N PHE A 112 16.85 -33.14 -7.01
CA PHE A 112 16.11 -31.91 -6.67
C PHE A 112 17.04 -30.68 -6.56
N ARG A 113 18.21 -30.85 -5.93
CA ARG A 113 19.23 -29.79 -5.81
C ARG A 113 19.81 -29.40 -7.18
N LYS A 114 20.03 -30.36 -8.09
CA LYS A 114 20.48 -30.09 -9.46
C LYS A 114 19.45 -29.28 -10.24
N ARG A 115 18.18 -29.71 -10.29
CA ARG A 115 17.10 -28.99 -11.00
C ARG A 115 16.93 -27.56 -10.51
N ARG A 116 17.01 -27.33 -9.18
CA ARG A 116 17.00 -25.99 -8.61
C ARG A 116 18.24 -25.19 -9.05
N GLY A 117 19.41 -25.80 -9.02
CA GLY A 117 20.67 -25.17 -9.45
C GLY A 117 20.69 -24.80 -10.93
N GLU A 118 20.08 -25.63 -11.80
CA GLU A 118 19.87 -25.37 -13.23
C GLU A 118 18.97 -24.14 -13.42
N LEU A 119 17.79 -24.08 -12.78
CA LEU A 119 16.90 -22.92 -12.86
C LEU A 119 17.57 -21.63 -12.35
N GLU A 120 18.27 -21.70 -11.21
CA GLU A 120 19.01 -20.54 -10.67
C GLU A 120 20.18 -20.11 -11.59
N ARG A 121 20.79 -21.04 -12.32
CA ARG A 121 21.85 -20.76 -13.31
C ARG A 121 21.28 -20.08 -14.55
N ASP A 122 20.16 -20.57 -15.07
CA ASP A 122 19.50 -19.97 -16.25
C ASP A 122 19.00 -18.56 -15.94
N LEU A 123 18.43 -18.35 -14.75
CA LEU A 123 18.07 -17.00 -14.26
C LEU A 123 19.28 -16.05 -14.21
N ARG A 124 20.44 -16.55 -13.78
CA ARG A 124 21.68 -15.76 -13.71
C ARG A 124 22.26 -15.45 -15.09
N LEU A 125 22.17 -16.38 -16.04
CA LEU A 125 22.57 -16.13 -17.44
C LEU A 125 21.69 -15.05 -18.06
N GLN A 126 20.38 -15.15 -17.89
CA GLN A 126 19.43 -14.11 -18.34
C GLN A 126 19.69 -12.74 -17.68
N GLU A 127 20.11 -12.70 -16.40
CA GLU A 127 20.54 -11.45 -15.73
C GLU A 127 21.81 -10.83 -16.35
N GLN A 128 22.76 -11.66 -16.81
CA GLN A 128 23.97 -11.19 -17.49
C GLN A 128 23.69 -10.71 -18.91
N GLU A 129 22.86 -11.42 -19.66
CA GLU A 129 22.42 -11.02 -21.01
C GLU A 129 21.65 -9.69 -20.97
N GLU A 130 20.75 -9.52 -20.00
CA GLU A 130 20.01 -8.27 -19.77
C GLU A 130 20.96 -7.08 -19.53
N LEU A 131 22.00 -7.26 -18.71
CA LEU A 131 22.99 -6.22 -18.41
C LEU A 131 23.79 -5.82 -19.67
N VAL A 132 24.24 -6.81 -20.46
CA VAL A 132 24.95 -6.56 -21.72
C VAL A 132 24.08 -5.79 -22.71
N ILE A 133 22.82 -6.20 -22.90
CA ILE A 133 21.89 -5.52 -23.82
C ILE A 133 21.56 -4.10 -23.35
N LYS A 134 21.39 -3.87 -22.04
CA LYS A 134 21.24 -2.51 -21.47
C LYS A 134 22.45 -1.63 -21.74
N ASN A 135 23.67 -2.15 -21.55
CA ASN A 135 24.90 -1.41 -21.82
C ASN A 135 25.03 -1.06 -23.32
N LEU A 136 24.75 -2.02 -24.22
CA LEU A 136 24.73 -1.79 -25.67
C LEU A 136 23.67 -0.76 -26.08
N LYS A 137 22.47 -0.80 -25.47
CA LYS A 137 21.41 0.18 -25.72
C LYS A 137 21.85 1.59 -25.34
N ASN A 138 22.44 1.76 -24.16
CA ASN A 138 22.94 3.06 -23.70
C ASN A 138 24.01 3.63 -24.66
N ILE A 139 24.93 2.78 -25.16
CA ILE A 139 25.91 3.18 -26.17
C ILE A 139 25.20 3.67 -27.44
N ARG A 140 24.25 2.91 -27.99
CA ARG A 140 23.48 3.32 -29.18
C ARG A 140 22.69 4.61 -28.99
N GLU A 141 22.16 4.85 -27.79
CA GLU A 141 21.48 6.11 -27.47
C GLU A 141 22.46 7.30 -27.49
N THR A 142 23.65 7.16 -26.89
CA THR A 142 24.68 8.22 -26.93
C THR A 142 25.26 8.47 -28.33
N GLU A 143 25.35 7.44 -29.17
CA GLU A 143 25.71 7.62 -30.58
C GLU A 143 24.63 8.35 -31.37
N LEU A 144 23.36 8.03 -31.11
CA LEU A 144 22.21 8.66 -31.77
C LEU A 144 22.10 10.15 -31.41
N THR A 145 22.21 10.50 -30.12
CA THR A 145 22.16 11.91 -29.68
C THR A 145 23.32 12.71 -30.29
N ARG A 146 24.55 12.18 -30.27
CA ARG A 146 25.70 12.79 -30.93
C ARG A 146 25.45 13.00 -32.43
N LYS A 147 24.93 12.00 -33.15
CA LYS A 147 24.66 12.11 -34.59
C LYS A 147 23.56 13.10 -34.92
N ASN A 148 22.58 13.28 -34.04
CA ASN A 148 21.54 14.30 -34.19
C ASN A 148 22.11 15.71 -33.96
N MET A 149 22.97 15.91 -32.96
CA MET A 149 23.68 17.19 -32.74
C MET A 149 24.58 17.55 -33.92
N GLU A 150 25.36 16.59 -34.47
CA GLU A 150 26.16 16.78 -35.68
C GLU A 150 25.27 17.20 -36.88
N PHE A 151 24.10 16.58 -37.03
CA PHE A 151 23.14 16.92 -38.09
C PHE A 151 22.56 18.33 -37.95
N GLU A 152 22.12 18.72 -36.74
CA GLU A 152 21.62 20.07 -36.45
C GLU A 152 22.68 21.15 -36.72
N GLN A 153 23.93 20.91 -36.32
CA GLN A 153 25.05 21.81 -36.63
C GLN A 153 25.24 22.00 -38.15
N ILE A 154 25.18 20.91 -38.92
CA ILE A 154 25.28 20.98 -40.39
C ILE A 154 24.09 21.73 -41.00
N GLN A 155 22.86 21.54 -40.51
CA GLN A 155 21.68 22.29 -40.99
C GLN A 155 21.79 23.80 -40.70
N ASN A 156 22.31 24.17 -39.51
CA ASN A 156 22.51 25.56 -39.14
C ASN A 156 23.58 26.23 -40.03
N LEU A 157 24.71 25.55 -40.27
CA LEU A 157 25.76 26.03 -41.18
C LEU A 157 25.25 26.15 -42.63
N LEU A 158 24.46 25.19 -43.11
CA LEU A 158 23.84 25.24 -44.44
C LEU A 158 22.84 26.40 -44.57
N THR A 159 22.14 26.74 -43.49
CA THR A 159 21.19 27.87 -43.47
C THR A 159 21.93 29.19 -43.48
N ALA A 160 22.88 29.40 -42.57
CA ALA A 160 23.72 30.60 -42.55
C ALA A 160 24.48 30.83 -43.89
N SER A 161 24.94 29.76 -44.55
CA SER A 161 25.57 29.86 -45.87
C SER A 161 24.60 30.22 -47.00
N LYS A 162 23.31 29.88 -46.88
CA LYS A 162 22.28 30.33 -47.84
C LYS A 162 21.94 31.80 -47.60
N ASP A 163 21.83 32.20 -46.35
CA ASP A 163 21.46 33.57 -45.95
C ASP A 163 22.56 34.55 -46.37
N ALA A 164 23.83 34.29 -46.04
CA ALA A 164 24.96 35.09 -46.49
C ALA A 164 25.03 35.22 -48.03
N ARG A 165 24.70 34.15 -48.76
CA ARG A 165 24.63 34.20 -50.24
C ARG A 165 23.44 35.03 -50.74
N ILE A 166 22.33 35.08 -50.01
CA ILE A 166 21.19 35.94 -50.34
C ILE A 166 21.60 37.40 -50.16
N ASP A 167 22.24 37.73 -49.03
CA ASP A 167 22.75 39.07 -48.75
C ASP A 167 23.72 39.55 -49.85
N ASP A 168 24.75 38.74 -50.16
CA ASP A 168 25.75 39.02 -51.21
C ASP A 168 25.14 39.20 -52.62
N THR A 169 24.04 38.48 -52.93
CA THR A 169 23.47 38.43 -54.30
C THR A 169 22.35 39.46 -54.49
N PHE A 170 21.60 39.78 -53.44
CA PHE A 170 20.34 40.52 -53.55
C PHE A 170 20.26 41.79 -52.68
N ASP A 171 21.04 41.94 -51.59
CA ASP A 171 21.06 43.16 -50.75
C ASP A 171 22.27 44.07 -51.05
N LEU A 172 22.40 44.42 -52.34
CA LEU A 172 23.49 45.27 -52.83
C LEU A 172 23.18 46.76 -52.57
N TYR A 173 23.80 47.34 -51.54
CA TYR A 173 23.73 48.78 -51.24
C TYR A 173 24.48 49.63 -52.28
N VAL A 174 23.81 49.92 -53.41
CA VAL A 174 24.33 50.84 -54.42
C VAL A 174 24.11 52.30 -53.99
N GLN A 175 25.16 52.97 -53.51
CA GLN A 175 25.10 54.38 -53.16
C GLN A 175 25.14 55.27 -54.42
N ILE A 176 23.98 55.67 -54.92
CA ILE A 176 23.85 56.61 -56.04
C ILE A 176 24.00 58.05 -55.51
N VAL A 177 25.20 58.63 -55.62
CA VAL A 177 25.47 60.02 -55.23
C VAL A 177 25.18 60.98 -56.39
N LEU A 178 23.94 61.44 -56.48
CA LEU A 178 23.54 62.53 -57.38
C LEU A 178 24.14 63.85 -56.89
N LYS A 179 25.09 64.43 -57.65
CA LYS A 179 25.80 65.66 -57.25
C LYS A 179 25.01 66.95 -57.45
N GLN A 180 24.00 66.93 -58.32
CA GLN A 180 22.99 67.97 -58.50
C GLN A 180 21.72 67.30 -59.03
N GLY A 181 20.56 67.90 -58.80
CA GLY A 181 19.30 67.43 -59.38
C GLY A 181 19.28 67.70 -60.88
N GLN A 182 19.08 66.65 -61.68
CA GLN A 182 18.76 66.81 -63.09
C GLN A 182 17.35 67.42 -63.20
N ILE A 183 17.20 68.47 -64.01
CA ILE A 183 15.92 69.12 -64.27
C ILE A 183 15.59 68.86 -65.74
N GLU A 184 14.54 68.10 -65.99
CA GLU A 184 13.99 67.94 -67.33
C GLU A 184 13.42 69.29 -67.80
N MET A 185 13.91 69.79 -68.94
CA MET A 185 13.41 71.00 -69.58
C MET A 185 12.79 70.65 -70.92
N GLU A 186 11.45 70.72 -71.04
CA GLU A 186 10.77 70.74 -72.34
C GLU A 186 10.98 72.09 -73.03
N ALA A 187 12.20 72.34 -73.51
CA ALA A 187 12.55 73.53 -74.29
C ALA A 187 12.47 73.23 -75.80
N GLN A 188 11.87 74.13 -76.58
CA GLN A 188 12.03 74.05 -78.04
C GLN A 188 13.41 74.60 -78.44
N PRO A 189 13.96 74.20 -79.61
CA PRO A 189 15.31 74.61 -79.98
C PRO A 189 15.53 76.13 -80.09
N ALA A 190 14.44 76.90 -80.21
CA ALA A 190 14.43 78.37 -80.29
C ALA A 190 14.46 79.07 -78.92
N ASP A 191 14.16 78.37 -77.82
CA ASP A 191 14.10 78.95 -76.46
C ASP A 191 15.46 78.90 -75.73
N LEU A 192 16.45 78.20 -76.31
CA LEU A 192 17.78 78.00 -75.77
C LEU A 192 18.79 78.96 -76.42
N SER A 193 19.61 79.61 -75.60
CA SER A 193 20.65 80.51 -76.10
C SER A 193 21.85 79.72 -76.69
N PRO A 194 22.61 80.30 -77.65
CA PRO A 194 23.75 79.59 -78.26
C PRO A 194 24.82 79.13 -77.27
N ASP A 195 24.96 79.83 -76.13
CA ASP A 195 25.89 79.44 -75.07
C ASP A 195 25.39 78.26 -74.23
N GLN A 196 24.08 78.05 -74.10
CA GLN A 196 23.50 76.91 -73.37
C GLN A 196 23.75 75.57 -74.09
N TYR A 197 23.68 75.56 -75.43
CA TYR A 197 24.08 74.40 -76.24
C TYR A 197 25.58 74.09 -76.19
N ARG A 198 26.41 75.05 -75.78
CA ARG A 198 27.87 74.95 -75.82
C ARG A 198 28.48 74.42 -74.52
N ASN A 199 27.67 74.35 -73.45
CA ASN A 199 28.06 73.77 -72.17
C ASN A 199 27.85 72.26 -72.17
N THR A 200 28.77 71.54 -71.54
CA THR A 200 28.79 70.05 -71.48
C THR A 200 27.71 69.46 -70.57
N ASP A 201 26.87 70.31 -69.98
CA ASP A 201 25.89 69.95 -68.95
C ASP A 201 24.47 69.71 -69.52
N VAL A 202 24.29 69.81 -70.85
CA VAL A 202 23.00 69.63 -71.53
C VAL A 202 23.08 68.43 -72.47
N GLU A 203 22.50 67.30 -72.06
CA GLU A 203 22.36 66.10 -72.90
C GLU A 203 20.98 66.06 -73.56
N LEU A 204 20.94 65.90 -74.89
CA LEU A 204 19.69 65.69 -75.62
C LEU A 204 19.25 64.23 -75.48
N VAL A 205 18.23 63.98 -74.65
CA VAL A 205 17.69 62.63 -74.47
C VAL A 205 16.53 62.38 -75.43
N ASN A 206 16.56 61.25 -76.14
CA ASN A 206 15.47 60.84 -77.01
C ASN A 206 14.26 60.37 -76.18
N ARG A 207 13.19 61.18 -76.15
CA ARG A 207 11.94 60.87 -75.46
C ARG A 207 11.36 59.49 -75.82
N HIS A 208 11.53 59.04 -77.07
CA HIS A 208 10.98 57.75 -77.50
C HIS A 208 11.67 56.57 -76.80
N GLU A 209 12.99 56.66 -76.58
CA GLU A 209 13.76 55.62 -75.87
C GLU A 209 13.39 55.56 -74.38
N ILE A 210 13.13 56.71 -73.74
CA ILE A 210 12.59 56.76 -72.37
C ILE A 210 11.19 56.14 -72.32
N GLU A 211 10.31 56.51 -73.25
CA GLU A 211 8.93 56.00 -73.29
C GLU A 211 8.87 54.49 -73.55
N ASP A 212 9.73 53.96 -74.43
CA ASP A 212 9.82 52.52 -74.69
C ASP A 212 10.46 51.75 -73.54
N LEU A 213 11.49 52.30 -72.88
CA LEU A 213 12.04 51.72 -71.66
C LEU A 213 11.00 51.70 -70.53
N ASN A 214 10.22 52.77 -70.36
CA ASN A 214 9.13 52.83 -69.38
C ASN A 214 8.03 51.79 -69.68
N LYS A 215 7.66 51.58 -70.95
CA LYS A 215 6.76 50.48 -71.35
C LYS A 215 7.35 49.13 -70.96
N ALA A 216 8.61 48.86 -71.29
CA ALA A 216 9.28 47.61 -70.96
C ALA A 216 9.41 47.36 -69.44
N ILE A 217 9.63 48.41 -68.64
CA ILE A 217 9.62 48.34 -67.17
C ILE A 217 8.22 48.00 -66.65
N ILE A 218 7.17 48.65 -67.17
CA ILE A 218 5.77 48.37 -66.80
C ILE A 218 5.37 46.94 -67.18
N GLU A 219 5.75 46.47 -68.38
CA GLU A 219 5.52 45.08 -68.80
C GLU A 219 6.24 44.08 -67.91
N SER A 220 7.50 44.34 -67.55
CA SER A 220 8.30 43.50 -66.64
C SER A 220 7.71 43.48 -65.22
N ALA A 221 7.23 44.63 -64.72
CA ALA A 221 6.54 44.72 -63.44
C ALA A 221 5.22 43.95 -63.45
N ASN A 222 4.41 44.08 -64.51
CA ASN A 222 3.18 43.30 -64.70
C ASN A 222 3.44 41.80 -64.81
N LEU A 223 4.53 41.39 -65.47
CA LEU A 223 4.97 40.00 -65.50
C LEU A 223 5.30 39.49 -64.09
N LYS A 224 6.06 40.26 -63.31
CA LYS A 224 6.39 39.96 -61.90
C LYS A 224 5.14 39.82 -61.03
N ILE A 225 4.16 40.72 -61.18
CA ILE A 225 2.88 40.66 -60.47
C ILE A 225 2.13 39.36 -60.82
N ARG A 226 1.98 39.03 -62.12
CA ARG A 226 1.35 37.77 -62.57
C ARG A 226 2.06 36.52 -62.03
N HIS A 227 3.38 36.54 -61.90
CA HIS A 227 4.14 35.45 -61.27
C HIS A 227 3.87 35.38 -59.76
N MET A 228 3.82 36.51 -59.06
CA MET A 228 3.49 36.56 -57.63
C MET A 228 2.06 36.05 -57.35
N GLU A 229 1.09 36.38 -58.21
CA GLU A 229 -0.29 35.89 -58.11
C GLU A 229 -0.36 34.36 -58.31
N LYS A 230 0.34 33.82 -59.31
CA LYS A 230 0.46 32.37 -59.51
C LYS A 230 1.08 31.67 -58.30
N THR A 231 2.19 32.20 -57.78
CA THR A 231 2.85 31.65 -56.58
C THR A 231 1.93 31.71 -55.37
N LYS A 232 1.21 32.82 -55.16
CA LYS A 232 0.19 32.95 -54.10
C LYS A 232 -0.91 31.91 -54.23
N GLY A 233 -1.40 31.65 -55.44
CA GLY A 233 -2.36 30.59 -55.73
C GLY A 233 -1.87 29.22 -55.27
N VAL A 234 -0.66 28.83 -55.68
CA VAL A 234 -0.03 27.56 -55.30
C VAL A 234 0.22 27.47 -53.79
N VAL A 235 0.64 28.55 -53.13
CA VAL A 235 0.82 28.56 -51.67
C VAL A 235 -0.51 28.37 -50.94
N ASN A 236 -1.59 29.03 -51.38
CA ASN A 236 -2.93 28.87 -50.81
C ASN A 236 -3.46 27.44 -51.00
N GLU A 237 -3.27 26.87 -52.19
CA GLU A 237 -3.66 25.50 -52.50
C GLU A 237 -2.88 24.49 -51.63
N LEU A 238 -1.57 24.65 -51.51
CA LEU A 238 -0.71 23.81 -50.67
C LEU A 238 -1.05 23.94 -49.18
N GLN A 239 -1.46 25.12 -48.72
CA GLN A 239 -2.02 25.29 -47.37
C GLN A 239 -3.34 24.52 -47.23
N SER A 240 -4.27 24.64 -48.18
CA SER A 240 -5.55 23.93 -48.15
C SER A 240 -5.35 22.40 -48.12
N MET A 241 -4.44 21.86 -48.94
CA MET A 241 -4.07 20.44 -48.92
C MET A 241 -3.44 20.01 -47.58
N LYS A 242 -2.65 20.87 -46.92
CA LYS A 242 -2.12 20.59 -45.57
C LYS A 242 -3.24 20.47 -44.54
N TRP A 243 -4.19 21.41 -44.54
CA TRP A 243 -5.37 21.36 -43.66
C TRP A 243 -6.22 20.11 -43.91
N GLU A 244 -6.43 19.72 -45.18
CA GLU A 244 -7.16 18.51 -45.53
C GLU A 244 -6.43 17.25 -45.05
N LYS A 245 -5.12 17.14 -45.29
CA LYS A 245 -4.29 16.05 -44.75
C LYS A 245 -4.38 15.97 -43.23
N GLU A 246 -4.30 17.10 -42.54
CA GLU A 246 -4.36 17.16 -41.09
C GLU A 246 -5.73 16.72 -40.56
N LYS A 247 -6.82 17.22 -41.15
CA LYS A 247 -8.19 16.75 -40.89
C LYS A 247 -8.33 15.24 -41.05
N LEU A 248 -7.87 14.68 -42.18
CA LEU A 248 -7.91 13.24 -42.45
C LEU A 248 -7.06 12.45 -41.45
N THR A 249 -5.94 13.02 -40.98
CA THR A 249 -5.09 12.39 -39.96
C THR A 249 -5.79 12.33 -38.60
N PHE A 250 -6.52 13.39 -38.22
CA PHE A 250 -7.38 13.38 -37.03
C PHE A 250 -8.53 12.38 -37.16
N GLU A 251 -9.20 12.31 -38.31
CA GLU A 251 -10.28 11.36 -38.58
C GLU A 251 -9.79 9.89 -38.53
N ILE A 252 -8.61 9.59 -39.10
CA ILE A 252 -7.96 8.28 -38.95
C ILE A 252 -7.66 7.97 -37.47
N THR A 253 -7.32 8.97 -36.67
CA THR A 253 -6.98 8.78 -35.25
C THR A 253 -8.23 8.52 -34.40
N ASP A 254 -9.32 9.27 -34.63
CA ASP A 254 -10.65 9.02 -34.02
C ASP A 254 -11.18 7.64 -34.41
N LEU A 255 -11.11 7.26 -35.70
CA LEU A 255 -11.53 5.93 -36.16
C LEU A 255 -10.69 4.80 -35.53
N LYS A 256 -9.38 4.99 -35.37
CA LYS A 256 -8.51 4.04 -34.65
C LYS A 256 -8.87 3.94 -33.16
N GLN A 257 -9.16 5.06 -32.51
CA GLN A 257 -9.58 5.08 -31.11
C GLN A 257 -10.91 4.34 -30.95
N ARG A 258 -11.93 4.66 -31.76
CA ARG A 258 -13.22 3.95 -31.75
C ARG A 258 -13.06 2.45 -32.02
N ALA A 259 -12.17 2.06 -32.93
CA ALA A 259 -11.88 0.65 -33.16
C ALA A 259 -11.25 -0.01 -31.93
N GLN A 260 -10.32 0.66 -31.25
CA GLN A 260 -9.75 0.18 -29.98
C GLN A 260 -10.83 0.08 -28.90
N ASP A 261 -11.66 1.11 -28.73
CA ASP A 261 -12.77 1.12 -27.77
C ASP A 261 -13.73 -0.05 -28.00
N ILE A 262 -14.07 -0.36 -29.27
CA ILE A 262 -14.86 -1.54 -29.63
C ILE A 262 -14.13 -2.85 -29.27
N THR A 263 -12.81 -2.96 -29.50
CA THR A 263 -12.05 -4.18 -29.11
C THR A 263 -11.90 -4.35 -27.60
N PHE A 264 -11.86 -3.26 -26.82
CA PHE A 264 -11.78 -3.29 -25.37
C PHE A 264 -13.15 -3.32 -24.68
N LEU A 265 -14.24 -3.10 -25.43
CA LEU A 265 -15.62 -3.15 -24.93
C LEU A 265 -15.95 -4.56 -24.44
N LYS A 266 -15.95 -4.74 -23.13
CA LYS A 266 -16.44 -5.97 -22.50
C LYS A 266 -17.95 -6.06 -22.71
N VAL A 267 -18.36 -6.99 -23.56
CA VAL A 267 -19.76 -7.32 -23.81
C VAL A 267 -20.37 -7.91 -22.52
N THR A 268 -21.00 -7.04 -21.73
CA THR A 268 -21.76 -7.44 -20.53
C THR A 268 -23.18 -7.85 -20.92
N ARG A 269 -23.88 -8.55 -20.03
CA ARG A 269 -25.28 -8.95 -20.23
C ARG A 269 -26.19 -7.76 -20.60
N ASN A 270 -26.03 -6.62 -19.93
CA ASN A 270 -26.79 -5.40 -20.22
C ASN A 270 -26.50 -4.86 -21.64
N VAL A 271 -25.27 -5.01 -22.14
CA VAL A 271 -24.91 -4.65 -23.52
C VAL A 271 -25.50 -5.65 -24.53
N GLN A 272 -25.58 -6.94 -24.19
CA GLN A 272 -26.26 -7.94 -25.03
C GLN A 272 -27.76 -7.70 -25.10
N GLU A 273 -28.41 -7.42 -23.97
CA GLU A 273 -29.85 -7.10 -23.90
C GLU A 273 -30.15 -5.77 -24.61
N TYR A 274 -29.25 -4.78 -24.54
CA TYR A 274 -29.34 -3.54 -25.32
C TYR A 274 -29.23 -3.81 -26.83
N LEU A 275 -28.18 -4.51 -27.28
CA LEU A 275 -27.96 -4.83 -28.70
C LEU A 275 -29.03 -5.77 -29.29
N ALA A 276 -29.72 -6.54 -28.46
CA ALA A 276 -30.85 -7.38 -28.87
C ALA A 276 -32.17 -6.59 -28.99
N CYS A 277 -32.32 -5.48 -28.26
CA CYS A 277 -33.43 -4.55 -28.43
C CYS A 277 -33.16 -3.66 -29.65
N ARG A 278 -33.92 -3.86 -30.72
CA ARG A 278 -33.82 -3.04 -31.94
C ARG A 278 -34.31 -1.60 -31.77
N ASP A 279 -35.15 -1.36 -30.75
CA ASP A 279 -35.70 -0.06 -30.39
C ASP A 279 -35.25 0.32 -28.97
N ASP A 280 -34.55 1.44 -28.82
CA ASP A 280 -34.00 1.93 -27.54
C ASP A 280 -35.09 2.07 -26.45
N THR A 281 -36.28 2.52 -26.85
CA THR A 281 -37.44 2.74 -25.97
C THR A 281 -37.93 1.46 -25.29
N ILE A 282 -37.76 0.30 -25.92
CA ILE A 282 -38.14 -1.00 -25.36
C ILE A 282 -37.13 -1.41 -24.28
N PHE A 283 -35.84 -1.20 -24.52
CA PHE A 283 -34.78 -1.49 -23.54
C PHE A 283 -34.89 -0.60 -22.31
N GLU A 284 -35.07 0.72 -22.50
CA GLU A 284 -35.29 1.66 -21.39
C GLU A 284 -36.56 1.29 -20.60
N SER A 285 -37.65 0.96 -21.29
CA SER A 285 -38.89 0.51 -20.65
C SER A 285 -38.71 -0.80 -19.86
N HIS A 286 -37.94 -1.76 -20.38
CA HIS A 286 -37.63 -3.01 -19.65
C HIS A 286 -36.84 -2.71 -18.38
N LYS A 287 -35.76 -1.94 -18.50
CA LYS A 287 -34.89 -1.55 -17.38
C LYS A 287 -35.61 -0.71 -16.33
N GLN A 288 -36.53 0.16 -16.75
CA GLN A 288 -37.34 0.95 -15.83
C GLN A 288 -38.37 0.10 -15.07
N ARG A 289 -38.96 -0.95 -15.70
CA ARG A 289 -39.77 -1.94 -14.96
C ARG A 289 -38.94 -2.73 -13.97
N GLU A 290 -37.71 -3.13 -14.33
CA GLU A 290 -36.80 -3.83 -13.42
C GLU A 290 -36.45 -2.96 -12.20
N LEU A 291 -36.12 -1.68 -12.42
CA LEU A 291 -35.90 -0.72 -11.34
C LEU A 291 -37.14 -0.57 -10.45
N GLN A 292 -38.34 -0.40 -11.02
CA GLN A 292 -39.59 -0.32 -10.26
C GLN A 292 -39.86 -1.58 -9.43
N MET A 293 -39.55 -2.77 -9.95
CA MET A 293 -39.68 -4.03 -9.19
C MET A 293 -38.66 -4.11 -8.04
N LEU A 294 -37.42 -3.65 -8.25
CA LEU A 294 -36.39 -3.59 -7.21
C LEU A 294 -36.76 -2.57 -6.13
N GLU A 295 -37.20 -1.36 -6.51
CA GLU A 295 -37.70 -0.32 -5.59
C GLU A 295 -38.87 -0.83 -4.76
N ALA A 296 -39.88 -1.45 -5.38
CA ALA A 296 -41.01 -2.05 -4.68
C ALA A 296 -40.59 -3.22 -3.75
N THR A 297 -39.50 -3.93 -4.07
CA THR A 297 -38.94 -4.99 -3.23
C THR A 297 -38.20 -4.42 -2.03
N ILE A 298 -37.38 -3.38 -2.24
CA ILE A 298 -36.70 -2.62 -1.19
C ILE A 298 -37.72 -2.01 -0.22
N GLU A 299 -38.81 -1.43 -0.73
CA GLU A 299 -39.84 -0.83 0.12
C GLU A 299 -40.57 -1.87 0.96
N LYS A 300 -40.89 -3.05 0.41
CA LYS A 300 -41.40 -4.20 1.18
C LYS A 300 -40.40 -4.70 2.22
N MET A 301 -39.09 -4.64 1.95
CA MET A 301 -38.05 -4.99 2.93
C MET A 301 -37.97 -3.97 4.06
N LYS A 302 -38.05 -2.66 3.76
CA LYS A 302 -38.11 -1.59 4.77
C LYS A 302 -39.33 -1.74 5.67
N GLN A 303 -40.52 -1.96 5.10
CA GLN A 303 -41.76 -2.16 5.87
C GLN A 303 -41.62 -3.34 6.84
N ARG A 304 -41.14 -4.50 6.37
CA ARG A 304 -40.86 -5.66 7.22
C ARG A 304 -39.81 -5.37 8.31
N PHE A 305 -38.81 -4.54 8.03
CA PHE A 305 -37.80 -4.16 9.01
C PHE A 305 -38.40 -3.25 10.09
N GLU A 306 -39.25 -2.29 9.72
CA GLU A 306 -39.94 -1.41 10.66
C GLU A 306 -40.96 -2.19 11.51
N ASP A 307 -41.70 -3.14 10.92
CA ASP A 307 -42.56 -4.09 11.65
C ASP A 307 -41.74 -4.90 12.68
N GLN A 308 -40.59 -5.46 12.28
CA GLN A 308 -39.71 -6.21 13.18
C GLN A 308 -39.15 -5.32 14.31
N LYS A 309 -38.77 -4.09 13.98
CA LYS A 309 -38.31 -3.09 14.94
C LYS A 309 -39.41 -2.78 15.97
N HIS A 310 -40.64 -2.50 15.54
CA HIS A 310 -41.77 -2.29 16.45
C HIS A 310 -42.09 -3.52 17.31
N ILE A 311 -41.97 -4.74 16.78
CA ILE A 311 -42.11 -5.96 17.59
C ILE A 311 -41.02 -6.00 18.69
N LYS A 312 -39.77 -5.68 18.35
CA LYS A 312 -38.65 -5.66 19.30
C LYS A 312 -38.74 -4.53 20.33
N GLU A 313 -39.20 -3.34 19.95
CA GLU A 313 -39.51 -2.23 20.86
C GLU A 313 -40.59 -2.65 21.88
N ASN A 314 -41.65 -3.32 21.44
CA ASN A 314 -42.70 -3.84 22.31
C ASN A 314 -42.20 -4.96 23.24
N GLU A 315 -41.30 -5.84 22.79
CA GLU A 315 -40.62 -6.82 23.66
C GLU A 315 -39.75 -6.12 24.72
N ILE A 316 -38.97 -5.10 24.32
CA ILE A 316 -38.14 -4.31 25.24
C ILE A 316 -39.00 -3.62 26.31
N HIS A 317 -40.13 -2.99 25.93
CA HIS A 317 -41.03 -2.37 26.90
C HIS A 317 -41.64 -3.37 27.89
N LYS A 318 -42.01 -4.58 27.43
CA LYS A 318 -42.47 -5.66 28.33
C LYS A 318 -41.36 -6.11 29.29
N LEU A 319 -40.13 -6.27 28.81
CA LEU A 319 -38.97 -6.62 29.64
C LEU A 319 -38.62 -5.52 30.65
N GLN A 320 -38.71 -4.23 30.25
CA GLN A 320 -38.54 -3.08 31.15
C GLN A 320 -39.59 -3.09 32.26
N HIS A 321 -40.86 -3.26 31.92
CA HIS A 321 -41.94 -3.35 32.90
C HIS A 321 -41.74 -4.53 33.88
N ASN A 322 -41.36 -5.70 33.36
CA ASN A 322 -41.07 -6.86 34.20
C ASN A 322 -39.85 -6.63 35.11
N ASN A 323 -38.78 -6.02 34.61
CA ASN A 323 -37.63 -5.65 35.43
C ASN A 323 -37.98 -4.65 36.55
N LEU A 324 -38.83 -3.65 36.27
CA LEU A 324 -39.34 -2.72 37.29
C LEU A 324 -40.19 -3.44 38.34
N SER A 325 -41.05 -4.37 37.92
CA SER A 325 -41.86 -5.20 38.84
C SER A 325 -40.97 -6.09 39.72
N ILE A 326 -39.97 -6.75 39.14
CA ILE A 326 -38.99 -7.57 39.87
C ILE A 326 -38.18 -6.70 40.84
N ALA A 327 -37.70 -5.53 40.42
CA ALA A 327 -36.96 -4.61 41.28
C ALA A 327 -37.79 -4.16 42.50
N ASN A 328 -39.07 -3.84 42.30
CA ASN A 328 -39.99 -3.49 43.40
C ASN A 328 -40.20 -4.66 44.37
N VAL A 329 -40.31 -5.90 43.86
CA VAL A 329 -40.42 -7.10 44.71
C VAL A 329 -39.12 -7.34 45.47
N THR A 330 -37.95 -7.19 44.83
CA THR A 330 -36.65 -7.33 45.48
C THR A 330 -36.48 -6.30 46.61
N LEU A 331 -36.83 -5.03 46.37
CA LEU A 331 -36.81 -3.98 47.40
C LEU A 331 -37.72 -4.31 48.59
N ALA A 332 -38.93 -4.82 48.34
CA ALA A 332 -39.84 -5.24 49.42
C ALA A 332 -39.32 -6.46 50.20
N VAL A 333 -38.62 -7.38 49.54
CA VAL A 333 -37.97 -8.52 50.19
C VAL A 333 -36.75 -8.07 51.01
N ASP A 334 -35.95 -7.14 50.50
CA ASP A 334 -34.80 -6.57 51.22
C ASP A 334 -35.26 -5.78 52.47
N GLU A 335 -36.34 -4.99 52.38
CA GLU A 335 -36.94 -4.31 53.52
C GLU A 335 -37.48 -5.31 54.56
N ALA A 336 -38.17 -6.37 54.11
CA ALA A 336 -38.65 -7.43 55.00
C ALA A 336 -37.49 -8.17 55.69
N LEU A 337 -36.38 -8.42 54.96
CA LEU A 337 -35.18 -9.06 55.48
C LEU A 337 -34.44 -8.15 56.47
N GLN A 338 -34.35 -6.85 56.20
CA GLN A 338 -33.80 -5.86 57.13
C GLN A 338 -34.62 -5.81 58.43
N ASN A 339 -35.95 -5.75 58.33
CA ASN A 339 -36.85 -5.78 59.48
C ASN A 339 -36.75 -7.10 60.26
N ALA A 340 -36.64 -8.24 59.58
CA ALA A 340 -36.42 -9.53 60.23
C ALA A 340 -35.05 -9.59 60.95
N ASN A 341 -33.99 -9.03 60.36
CA ASN A 341 -32.68 -8.92 60.99
C ASN A 341 -32.71 -8.03 62.24
N VAL A 342 -33.37 -6.87 62.20
CA VAL A 342 -33.56 -6.01 63.39
C VAL A 342 -34.27 -6.79 64.51
N ASN A 343 -35.38 -7.46 64.20
CA ASN A 343 -36.08 -8.32 65.16
C ASN A 343 -35.19 -9.44 65.74
N LEU A 344 -34.32 -10.05 64.93
CA LEU A 344 -33.36 -11.06 65.40
C LEU A 344 -32.28 -10.46 66.31
N TYR A 345 -31.76 -9.28 65.97
CA TYR A 345 -30.79 -8.56 66.83
C TYR A 345 -31.42 -8.11 68.15
N GLU A 346 -32.65 -7.62 68.14
CA GLU A 346 -33.40 -7.28 69.36
C GLU A 346 -33.62 -8.51 70.25
N ARG A 347 -34.13 -9.61 69.67
CA ARG A 347 -34.32 -10.89 70.40
C ARG A 347 -33.00 -11.41 70.96
N LYS A 348 -31.92 -11.34 70.18
CA LYS A 348 -30.59 -11.73 70.65
C LYS A 348 -30.13 -10.83 71.79
N ASN A 349 -30.25 -9.51 71.69
CA ASN A 349 -29.88 -8.57 72.73
C ASN A 349 -30.68 -8.81 74.04
N ILE A 350 -31.97 -9.11 73.94
CA ILE A 350 -32.80 -9.50 75.10
C ILE A 350 -32.30 -10.81 75.74
N ILE A 351 -31.92 -11.80 74.93
CA ILE A 351 -31.37 -13.08 75.43
C ILE A 351 -30.00 -12.85 76.08
N ASP A 352 -29.09 -12.12 75.42
CA ASP A 352 -27.76 -11.80 75.93
C ASP A 352 -27.84 -10.99 77.23
N GLN A 353 -28.74 -10.00 77.32
CA GLN A 353 -29.05 -9.26 78.55
C GLN A 353 -29.58 -10.19 79.64
N ARG A 354 -30.55 -11.06 79.33
CA ARG A 354 -31.09 -12.04 80.30
C ARG A 354 -30.04 -13.02 80.79
N ILE A 355 -29.11 -13.46 79.94
CA ILE A 355 -27.97 -14.31 80.34
C ILE A 355 -27.04 -13.55 81.30
N VAL A 356 -26.74 -12.28 81.02
CA VAL A 356 -25.95 -11.41 81.91
C VAL A 356 -26.67 -11.17 83.25
N GLU A 357 -27.98 -10.96 83.24
CA GLU A 357 -28.79 -10.83 84.45
C GLU A 357 -28.85 -12.12 85.27
N GLN A 358 -29.10 -13.27 84.64
CA GLN A 358 -29.07 -14.57 85.29
C GLN A 358 -27.70 -14.86 85.91
N SER A 359 -26.61 -14.58 85.19
CA SER A 359 -25.25 -14.70 85.73
C SER A 359 -25.01 -13.79 86.94
N LYS A 360 -25.52 -12.55 86.94
CA LYS A 360 -25.48 -11.65 88.11
C LYS A 360 -26.30 -12.18 89.28
N VAL A 361 -27.49 -12.73 89.04
CA VAL A 361 -28.33 -13.34 90.08
C VAL A 361 -27.65 -14.58 90.68
N GLU A 362 -27.11 -15.48 89.86
CA GLU A 362 -26.34 -16.64 90.31
C GLU A 362 -25.09 -16.24 91.12
N GLN A 363 -24.40 -15.18 90.72
CA GLN A 363 -23.29 -14.61 91.48
C GLN A 363 -23.77 -14.06 92.84
N GLN A 364 -24.88 -13.31 92.87
CA GLN A 364 -25.45 -12.81 94.13
C GLN A 364 -25.92 -13.94 95.05
N ASP A 365 -26.58 -14.97 94.53
CA ASP A 365 -27.01 -16.13 95.32
C ASP A 365 -25.83 -16.93 95.85
N ARG A 366 -24.77 -17.12 95.05
CA ARG A 366 -23.50 -17.70 95.54
C ARG A 366 -22.90 -16.87 96.67
N ILE A 367 -22.85 -15.55 96.54
CA ILE A 367 -22.37 -14.65 97.60
C ILE A 367 -23.24 -14.76 98.85
N GLN A 368 -24.58 -14.76 98.71
CA GLN A 368 -25.50 -14.95 99.83
C GLN A 368 -25.34 -16.31 100.51
N GLN A 369 -25.15 -17.39 99.76
CA GLN A 369 -24.89 -18.72 100.31
C GLN A 369 -23.57 -18.75 101.08
N VAL A 370 -22.51 -18.12 100.56
CA VAL A 370 -21.23 -17.96 101.29
C VAL A 370 -21.42 -17.17 102.59
N VAL A 371 -22.19 -16.08 102.58
CA VAL A 371 -22.51 -15.29 103.78
C VAL A 371 -23.37 -16.08 104.78
N ARG A 372 -24.40 -16.81 104.33
CA ARG A 372 -25.22 -17.68 105.19
C ARG A 372 -24.39 -18.82 105.79
N ARG A 373 -23.55 -19.48 104.99
CA ARG A 373 -22.62 -20.51 105.47
C ARG A 373 -21.64 -19.95 106.50
N ARG A 374 -21.11 -18.74 106.29
CA ARG A 374 -20.24 -18.06 107.26
C ARG A 374 -20.99 -17.78 108.57
N ARG A 375 -22.19 -17.20 108.53
CA ARG A 375 -23.04 -16.99 109.71
C ARG A 375 -23.36 -18.30 110.46
N LEU A 376 -23.65 -19.40 109.74
CA LEU A 376 -23.89 -20.70 110.35
C LEU A 376 -22.63 -21.30 110.99
N VAL A 377 -21.46 -21.13 110.38
CA VAL A 377 -20.18 -21.53 110.97
C VAL A 377 -19.85 -20.69 112.21
N ASP A 378 -20.11 -19.38 112.17
CA ASP A 378 -19.88 -18.50 113.32
C ASP A 378 -20.88 -18.77 114.46
N LEU A 379 -22.15 -19.09 114.14
CA LEU A 379 -23.14 -19.56 115.11
C LEU A 379 -22.76 -20.93 115.70
N ALA A 380 -22.30 -21.87 114.87
CA ALA A 380 -21.82 -23.18 115.33
C ALA A 380 -20.57 -23.05 116.21
N LYS A 381 -19.69 -22.06 115.95
CA LYS A 381 -18.58 -21.71 116.86
C LYS A 381 -19.09 -21.13 118.19
N ALA A 382 -20.06 -20.23 118.17
CA ALA A 382 -20.67 -19.68 119.38
C ALA A 382 -21.37 -20.78 120.20
N GLN A 383 -22.12 -21.67 119.56
CA GLN A 383 -22.71 -22.84 120.20
C GLN A 383 -21.66 -23.84 120.69
N ALA A 384 -20.54 -24.02 119.99
CA ALA A 384 -19.44 -24.84 120.47
C ALA A 384 -18.76 -24.21 121.71
N GLN A 385 -18.70 -22.87 121.79
CA GLN A 385 -18.26 -22.15 122.99
C GLN A 385 -19.26 -22.29 124.13
N GLU A 386 -20.58 -22.16 123.89
CA GLU A 386 -21.61 -22.44 124.89
C GLU A 386 -21.59 -23.90 125.36
N VAL A 387 -21.44 -24.87 124.45
CA VAL A 387 -21.34 -26.30 124.82
C VAL A 387 -20.04 -26.59 125.57
N ALA A 388 -18.93 -25.92 125.24
CA ALA A 388 -17.70 -26.02 126.03
C ALA A 388 -17.88 -25.41 127.43
N TYR A 389 -18.55 -24.25 127.54
CA TYR A 389 -18.90 -23.61 128.80
C TYR A 389 -19.85 -24.47 129.65
N LEU A 390 -20.92 -24.99 129.05
CA LEU A 390 -21.87 -25.90 129.70
C LEU A 390 -21.24 -27.25 130.07
N ARG A 391 -20.27 -27.76 129.31
CA ARG A 391 -19.48 -28.94 129.71
C ARG A 391 -18.57 -28.64 130.90
N ALA A 392 -17.92 -27.48 130.92
CA ALA A 392 -17.15 -27.03 132.09
C ALA A 392 -18.06 -26.84 133.32
N GLU A 393 -19.27 -26.34 133.12
CA GLU A 393 -20.27 -26.15 134.18
C GLU A 393 -20.90 -27.48 134.66
N VAL A 394 -21.08 -28.45 133.77
CA VAL A 394 -21.50 -29.83 134.12
C VAL A 394 -20.37 -30.57 134.84
N GLU A 395 -19.10 -30.39 134.46
CA GLU A 395 -17.97 -30.90 135.26
C GLU A 395 -17.90 -30.20 136.62
N ARG A 396 -18.14 -28.88 136.69
CA ARG A 396 -18.25 -28.14 137.96
C ARG A 396 -19.41 -28.65 138.84
N LEU A 397 -20.53 -29.06 138.25
CA LEU A 397 -21.66 -29.65 138.97
C LEU A 397 -21.41 -31.12 139.34
N ARG A 398 -20.69 -31.91 138.53
CA ARG A 398 -20.20 -33.25 138.90
C ARG A 398 -19.23 -33.19 140.09
N MET A 399 -18.31 -32.22 140.10
CA MET A 399 -17.46 -31.90 141.25
C MET A 399 -18.27 -31.47 142.49
N LYS A 400 -19.55 -31.09 142.32
CA LYS A 400 -20.46 -30.69 143.40
C LYS A 400 -21.48 -31.76 143.80
N THR A 401 -21.54 -32.89 143.09
CA THR A 401 -22.56 -33.93 143.30
C THR A 401 -21.98 -35.34 143.12
N PHE A 402 -20.88 -35.61 143.81
CA PHE A 402 -20.47 -36.96 144.20
C PHE A 402 -19.96 -36.96 145.65
N PRO A 403 -20.65 -37.60 146.60
CA PRO A 403 -20.05 -38.02 147.84
C PRO A 403 -19.17 -39.25 147.55
N ALA A 404 -17.85 -39.11 147.70
CA ALA A 404 -16.90 -40.21 147.51
C ALA A 404 -16.54 -40.87 148.85
N LEU A 405 -17.24 -41.96 149.18
CA LEU A 405 -16.81 -43.01 150.11
C LEU A 405 -17.31 -44.37 149.56
N VAL A 406 -16.52 -45.46 149.49
CA VAL A 406 -15.05 -45.60 149.62
C VAL A 406 -14.61 -47.03 149.18
N GLN A 407 -13.37 -47.20 148.67
CA GLN A 407 -12.53 -48.44 148.65
C GLN A 407 -12.90 -49.64 147.71
N ILE A 408 -11.96 -50.15 146.87
CA ILE A 408 -11.02 -51.33 147.03
C ILE A 408 -11.59 -52.63 146.37
N GLU A 409 -10.86 -53.47 145.61
CA GLU A 409 -9.51 -53.42 144.99
C GLU A 409 -9.39 -54.39 143.79
N HIS A 410 -8.53 -54.09 142.81
CA HIS A 410 -7.46 -54.98 142.28
C HIS A 410 -6.62 -54.28 141.20
#